data_AF-Q9HBI0-F1
#
_entry.id   AF-Q9HBI0-F1
#
_cell.length_a   1.000
_cell.length_b   1.000
_cell.length_c   1.000
_cell.angle_alpha   90.00
_cell.angle_beta   90.00
_cell.angle_gamma   90.00
#
_symmetry.space_group_name_H-M   'P 1'
#
loop_
_entity.id
_entity.type
_entity.pdbx_description
1 polymer ?
#
loop_
_entity_poly.entity_id
_entity_poly.type
_entity_poly.pdbx_seq_one_letter_code
_entity_poly.pdbx_strand_id
1 'polypeptide(L)'
;MEPEFLYDLLQLPKGVEPPAEEELSKGGKKKYLPPTSRKDPKFEELQKVLMEWINATLLPEHIVVRSLEEDMFDGLILHHLFQRLAALKLEAEDIALTATSQKHKLTVVLEAVNRSLQLEEWQAKWSVESIFNKDLLSTLHLLVALAKRFQPDLSLPTNVQVEVITIESTKSGLKSEKLVEQLTEYSTDKDEPPKDVFDELFKLAPEKVNAVKEAIVNFVNQKLDRLGLSVQNLDTQFADGVILLLLIGQLEGFFLHLKEFYLTPNSPAEMLHNVTLALELLKDEGLLSCPVSPEDIVNKDAKSTLRVLYGLFCKHTQKAHRDRTPHGAPN
;
A
#
# COMPACT_ATOMS: atom_id res chain seq x y z
N MET A 1 -33.48 17.97 -8.51
CA MET A 1 -33.67 16.53 -8.31
C MET A 1 -32.45 15.83 -8.89
N GLU A 2 -31.37 15.58 -8.16
CA GLU A 2 -30.94 15.93 -6.80
C GLU A 2 -29.43 15.65 -6.75
N PRO A 3 -28.57 16.59 -6.29
CA PRO A 3 -27.13 16.42 -6.19
C PRO A 3 -26.70 15.75 -4.88
N GLU A 4 -27.52 14.85 -4.32
CA GLU A 4 -27.36 14.35 -2.95
C GLU A 4 -26.43 13.12 -2.84
N PHE A 5 -26.19 12.37 -3.92
CA PHE A 5 -25.38 11.15 -3.87
C PHE A 5 -23.87 11.36 -3.67
N LEU A 6 -23.34 12.56 -3.96
CA LEU A 6 -21.92 12.88 -3.76
C LEU A 6 -21.60 13.36 -2.34
N TYR A 7 -22.62 13.75 -1.56
CA TYR A 7 -22.45 14.19 -0.17
C TYR A 7 -22.44 13.03 0.85
N ASP A 8 -22.86 11.84 0.43
CA ASP A 8 -22.90 10.64 1.28
C ASP A 8 -21.61 9.80 1.25
N LEU A 9 -20.74 10.00 0.25
CA LEU A 9 -19.44 9.30 0.13
C LEU A 9 -18.32 9.87 1.01
N LEU A 10 -18.53 11.04 1.59
CA LEU A 10 -17.57 11.72 2.49
C LEU A 10 -17.95 11.62 3.98
N GLN A 11 -19.04 10.94 4.31
CA GLN A 11 -19.44 10.73 5.70
C GLN A 11 -18.82 9.45 6.25
N LEU A 12 -17.74 9.63 7.03
CA LEU A 12 -17.22 8.64 7.98
C LEU A 12 -18.39 7.99 8.76
N PRO A 13 -18.32 6.68 9.07
CA PRO A 13 -19.39 6.00 9.78
C PRO A 13 -19.67 6.71 11.10
N LYS A 14 -20.88 7.25 11.25
CA LYS A 14 -21.42 7.74 12.53
C LYS A 14 -21.43 6.56 13.50
N GLY A 15 -20.44 6.49 14.40
CA GLY A 15 -20.36 5.42 15.39
C GLY A 15 -19.00 5.17 16.04
N VAL A 16 -17.94 5.88 15.64
CA VAL A 16 -16.63 5.82 16.32
C VAL A 16 -16.23 7.27 16.62
N GLU A 17 -16.19 7.64 17.89
CA GLU A 17 -15.59 8.93 18.30
C GLU A 17 -14.19 9.03 17.66
N PRO A 18 -13.89 10.10 16.93
CA PRO A 18 -12.52 10.33 16.49
C PRO A 18 -11.66 10.45 17.76
N PRO A 19 -10.50 9.77 17.85
CA PRO A 19 -9.60 10.01 18.96
C PRO A 19 -9.27 11.51 18.92
N ALA A 20 -9.42 12.16 20.07
CA ALA A 20 -9.30 13.60 20.27
C ALA A 20 -8.34 14.24 19.25
N GLU A 21 -8.82 15.26 18.54
CA GLU A 21 -8.03 16.08 17.63
C GLU A 21 -6.82 16.66 18.38
N GLU A 22 -5.72 15.92 18.42
CA GLU A 22 -4.42 16.49 18.71
C GLU A 22 -4.13 17.47 17.59
N GLU A 23 -4.25 18.76 17.88
CA GLU A 23 -3.89 19.84 16.97
C GLU A 23 -2.51 19.56 16.38
N LEU A 24 -2.48 19.20 15.09
CA LEU A 24 -1.23 19.08 14.36
C LEU A 24 -0.60 20.48 14.33
N SER A 25 0.49 20.65 15.07
CA SER A 25 1.32 21.85 15.00
C SER A 25 1.68 22.17 13.54
N LYS A 26 1.88 23.45 13.18
CA LYS A 26 2.20 23.84 11.80
C LYS A 26 3.44 23.09 11.29
N GLY A 27 3.26 22.25 10.27
CA GLY A 27 4.29 21.35 9.72
C GLY A 27 4.30 19.93 10.31
N GLY A 28 3.38 19.60 11.21
CA GLY A 28 3.23 18.28 11.79
C GLY A 28 2.84 17.24 10.74
N LYS A 29 3.54 16.10 10.76
CA LYS A 29 3.24 14.90 9.97
C LYS A 29 2.76 13.82 10.93
N LYS A 30 1.62 13.20 10.64
CA LYS A 30 1.11 12.07 11.42
C LYS A 30 0.76 10.92 10.47
N LYS A 31 1.22 9.72 10.84
CA LYS A 31 0.94 8.48 10.12
C LYS A 31 -0.28 7.83 10.74
N TYR A 32 -1.16 7.30 9.90
CA TYR A 32 -2.36 6.58 10.30
C TYR A 32 -2.41 5.25 9.57
N LEU A 33 -2.61 4.18 10.32
CA LEU A 33 -2.86 2.85 9.77
C LEU A 33 -4.39 2.71 9.53
N PRO A 34 -4.87 2.69 8.28
CA PRO A 34 -6.27 2.59 7.97
C PRO A 34 -6.85 1.23 8.42
N PRO A 35 -8.15 1.15 8.75
CA PRO A 35 -8.79 -0.09 9.19
C PRO A 35 -8.70 -1.24 8.19
N THR A 36 -8.61 -0.94 6.89
CA THR A 36 -8.43 -1.93 5.83
C THR A 36 -7.12 -2.68 5.98
N SER A 37 -6.02 -1.97 6.28
CA SER A 37 -4.71 -2.58 6.52
C SER A 37 -4.64 -3.29 7.87
N ARG A 38 -5.36 -2.81 8.89
CA ARG A 38 -5.47 -3.53 10.18
C ARG A 38 -6.14 -4.91 10.06
N LYS A 39 -7.05 -5.07 9.08
CA LYS A 39 -7.78 -6.32 8.80
C LYS A 39 -7.09 -7.21 7.76
N ASP A 40 -5.88 -6.84 7.31
CA ASP A 40 -5.13 -7.68 6.39
C ASP A 40 -4.70 -8.99 7.09
N PRO A 41 -4.98 -10.17 6.52
CA PRO A 41 -4.67 -11.45 7.17
C PRO A 41 -3.18 -11.65 7.49
N LYS A 42 -2.27 -11.17 6.63
CA LYS A 42 -0.83 -11.28 6.88
C LYS A 42 -0.39 -10.32 7.99
N PHE A 43 -1.01 -9.15 8.07
CA PHE A 43 -0.76 -8.19 9.15
C PHE A 43 -1.24 -8.72 10.51
N GLU A 44 -2.42 -9.35 10.58
CA GLU A 44 -2.91 -10.03 11.78
C GLU A 44 -2.02 -11.22 12.17
N GLU A 45 -1.58 -12.03 11.20
CA GLU A 45 -0.64 -13.13 11.41
C GLU A 45 0.69 -12.64 11.99
N LEU A 46 1.24 -11.54 11.47
CA LEU A 46 2.49 -10.96 11.98
C LEU A 46 2.37 -10.58 13.46
N GLN A 47 1.29 -9.89 13.82
CA GLN A 47 1.03 -9.50 15.20
C GLN A 47 0.93 -10.74 16.11
N LYS A 48 0.22 -11.78 15.65
CA LYS A 48 0.09 -13.03 16.39
C LYS A 48 1.43 -13.73 16.63
N VAL A 49 2.24 -13.91 15.58
CA VAL A 49 3.56 -14.56 15.69
C VAL A 49 4.48 -13.80 16.64
N LEU A 50 4.51 -12.46 16.55
CA LEU A 50 5.32 -11.65 17.45
C LEU A 50 4.83 -11.73 18.90
N MET A 51 3.51 -11.73 19.13
CA MET A 51 2.94 -11.86 20.47
C MET A 51 3.24 -13.22 21.09
N GLU A 52 3.09 -14.31 20.32
CA GLU A 52 3.43 -15.67 20.74
C GLU A 52 4.92 -15.79 21.08
N TRP A 53 5.79 -15.20 20.26
CA TRP A 53 7.24 -15.16 20.49
C TRP A 53 7.61 -14.42 21.78
N ILE A 54 7.06 -13.22 22.01
CA ILE A 54 7.35 -12.44 23.23
C ILE A 54 6.86 -13.19 24.46
N ASN A 55 5.63 -13.73 24.41
CA ASN A 55 5.06 -14.50 25.50
C ASN A 55 5.88 -15.76 25.82
N ALA A 56 6.39 -16.47 24.81
CA ALA A 56 7.28 -17.61 25.01
C ALA A 56 8.62 -17.19 25.64
N THR A 57 9.18 -16.08 25.19
CA THR A 57 10.47 -15.55 25.67
C THR A 57 10.39 -15.09 27.13
N LEU A 58 9.27 -14.48 27.52
CA LEU A 58 9.05 -13.89 28.84
C LEU A 58 8.27 -14.79 29.81
N LEU A 59 7.90 -16.00 29.39
CA LEU A 59 7.24 -17.01 30.22
C LEU A 59 7.96 -17.26 31.56
N PRO A 60 9.31 -17.33 31.64
CA PRO A 60 10.00 -17.55 32.92
C PRO A 60 9.84 -16.41 33.93
N GLU A 61 9.45 -15.22 33.48
CA GLU A 61 9.21 -14.04 34.31
C GLU A 61 7.72 -13.81 34.59
N HIS A 62 6.86 -14.72 34.09
CA HIS A 62 5.40 -14.65 34.22
C HIS A 62 4.78 -13.37 33.63
N ILE A 63 5.44 -12.77 32.62
CA ILE A 63 4.92 -11.62 31.88
C ILE A 63 4.10 -12.13 30.69
N VAL A 64 2.91 -11.58 30.51
CA VAL A 64 1.98 -11.94 29.43
C VAL A 64 1.52 -10.69 28.69
N VAL A 65 1.81 -10.66 27.39
CA VAL A 65 1.34 -9.69 26.41
C VAL A 65 0.01 -10.15 25.83
N ARG A 66 -0.94 -9.22 25.77
CA ARG A 66 -2.28 -9.37 25.19
C ARG A 66 -2.47 -8.48 23.97
N SER A 67 -1.78 -7.34 23.92
CA SER A 67 -1.85 -6.39 22.81
C SER A 67 -0.48 -5.72 22.63
N LEU A 68 0.07 -5.83 21.41
CA LEU A 68 1.31 -5.14 21.07
C LEU A 68 1.15 -3.61 21.11
N GLU A 69 -0.05 -3.09 20.88
CA GLU A 69 -0.36 -1.64 20.92
C GLU A 69 -0.46 -1.12 22.36
N GLU A 70 -1.07 -1.90 23.26
CA GLU A 70 -1.41 -1.45 24.62
C GLU A 70 -0.38 -1.81 25.69
N ASP A 71 0.43 -2.86 25.48
CA ASP A 71 1.30 -3.40 26.52
C ASP A 71 2.77 -2.96 26.39
N MET A 72 3.16 -2.30 25.28
CA MET A 72 4.57 -1.95 24.99
C MET A 72 4.96 -0.52 25.39
N PHE A 73 3.97 0.37 25.53
CA PHE A 73 4.18 1.83 25.55
C PHE A 73 4.91 2.35 26.79
N ASP A 74 4.87 1.63 27.91
CA ASP A 74 5.54 2.03 29.15
C ASP A 74 7.01 1.60 29.22
N GLY A 75 7.44 0.79 28.24
CA GLY A 75 8.80 0.26 28.12
C GLY A 75 9.10 -0.94 29.02
N LEU A 76 8.18 -1.40 29.87
CA LEU A 76 8.43 -2.50 30.80
C LEU A 76 8.68 -3.81 30.05
N ILE A 77 7.78 -4.17 29.14
CA ILE A 77 7.88 -5.42 28.38
C ILE A 77 9.10 -5.40 27.46
N LEU A 78 9.37 -4.25 26.81
CA LEU A 78 10.55 -4.07 25.97
C LEU A 78 11.85 -4.20 26.76
N HIS A 79 11.89 -3.67 28.00
CA HIS A 79 13.01 -3.81 28.92
C HIS A 79 13.29 -5.28 29.23
N HIS A 80 12.30 -6.03 29.71
CA HIS A 80 12.45 -7.46 30.02
C HIS A 80 12.82 -8.29 28.79
N LEU A 81 12.16 -8.03 27.66
CA LEU A 81 12.42 -8.71 26.40
C LEU A 81 13.87 -8.50 25.96
N PHE A 82 14.34 -7.25 25.92
CA PHE A 82 15.70 -6.96 25.49
C PHE A 82 16.76 -7.54 26.42
N GLN A 83 16.56 -7.49 27.75
CA GLN A 83 17.51 -8.10 28.70
C GLN A 83 17.64 -9.60 28.47
N ARG A 84 16.52 -10.29 28.18
CA ARG A 84 16.51 -11.72 27.86
C ARG A 84 17.23 -12.02 26.55
N LEU A 85 16.93 -11.26 25.49
CA LEU A 85 17.49 -11.48 24.16
C LEU A 85 18.99 -11.16 24.09
N ALA A 86 19.42 -10.04 24.71
CA ALA A 86 20.80 -9.59 24.68
C ALA A 86 21.68 -10.19 25.79
N ALA A 87 21.07 -10.85 26.79
CA ALA A 87 21.74 -11.26 28.03
C ALA A 87 22.49 -10.10 28.74
N LEU A 88 21.93 -8.89 28.64
CA LEU A 88 22.50 -7.67 29.22
C LEU A 88 21.60 -7.14 30.33
N LYS A 89 22.21 -6.55 31.37
CA LYS A 89 21.47 -5.83 32.40
C LYS A 89 21.31 -4.36 31.98
N LEU A 90 20.08 -3.86 31.94
CA LEU A 90 19.81 -2.44 31.74
C LEU A 90 19.63 -1.75 33.10
N GLU A 91 20.24 -0.58 33.25
CA GLU A 91 20.06 0.29 34.40
C GLU A 91 18.82 1.18 34.18
N ALA A 92 17.64 0.59 34.33
CA ALA A 92 16.37 1.31 34.32
C ALA A 92 15.57 0.96 35.58
N GLU A 93 14.73 1.90 36.06
CA GLU A 93 13.80 1.66 37.17
C GLU A 93 12.94 0.43 36.88
N ASP A 94 12.73 -0.48 37.83
CA ASP A 94 11.93 -1.69 37.59
C ASP A 94 10.49 -1.32 37.20
N ILE A 95 9.90 -0.35 37.90
CA ILE A 95 8.51 0.10 37.70
C ILE A 95 8.49 1.60 37.42
N ALA A 96 7.99 1.98 36.24
CA ALA A 96 7.81 3.37 35.83
C ALA A 96 6.33 3.77 35.87
N LEU A 97 5.91 4.44 36.95
CA LEU A 97 4.50 4.81 37.16
C LEU A 97 4.08 6.15 36.55
N THR A 98 5.04 7.00 36.18
CA THR A 98 4.77 8.35 35.65
C THR A 98 5.13 8.42 34.18
N ALA A 99 4.47 9.27 33.41
CA ALA A 99 4.83 9.49 32.00
C ALA A 99 6.33 9.84 31.84
N THR A 100 6.89 10.63 32.76
CA THR A 100 8.31 10.98 32.77
C THR A 100 9.21 9.76 32.98
N SER A 101 8.91 8.91 33.95
CA SER A 101 9.71 7.71 34.20
C SER A 101 9.52 6.66 33.09
N GLN A 102 8.34 6.57 32.47
CA GLN A 102 8.08 5.69 31.32
C GLN A 102 8.88 6.12 30.10
N LYS A 103 8.86 7.41 29.76
CA LYS A 103 9.71 7.97 28.68
C LYS A 103 11.20 7.79 28.97
N HIS A 104 11.63 7.95 30.22
CA HIS A 104 13.01 7.69 30.59
C HIS A 104 13.39 6.21 30.43
N LYS A 105 12.55 5.28 30.90
CA LYS A 105 12.74 3.83 30.71
C LYS A 105 12.83 3.49 29.22
N LEU A 106 11.90 3.98 28.40
CA LEU A 106 11.93 3.83 26.94
C LEU A 106 13.22 4.38 26.34
N THR A 107 13.70 5.54 26.79
CA THR A 107 14.96 6.12 26.31
C THR A 107 16.12 5.15 26.54
N VAL A 108 16.29 4.66 27.76
CA VAL A 108 17.35 3.70 28.12
C VAL A 108 17.24 2.41 27.31
N VAL A 109 16.03 1.86 27.17
CA VAL A 109 15.80 0.61 26.44
C VAL A 109 16.07 0.79 24.95
N LEU A 110 15.52 1.83 24.32
CA LEU A 110 15.65 2.05 22.88
C LEU A 110 17.09 2.43 22.48
N GLU A 111 17.81 3.20 23.30
CA GLU A 111 19.23 3.46 23.08
C GLU A 111 20.06 2.17 23.08
N ALA A 112 19.78 1.26 24.03
CA ALA A 112 20.46 -0.03 24.10
C ALA A 112 20.10 -0.95 22.92
N VAL A 113 18.83 -0.96 22.51
CA VAL A 113 18.36 -1.70 21.33
C VAL A 113 19.03 -1.18 20.06
N ASN A 114 19.00 0.14 19.82
CA ASN A 114 19.60 0.75 18.63
C ASN A 114 21.10 0.45 18.54
N ARG A 115 21.82 0.50 19.67
CA ARG A 115 23.23 0.10 19.76
C ARG A 115 23.45 -1.37 19.39
N SER A 116 22.61 -2.28 19.89
CA SER A 116 22.68 -3.72 19.57
C SER A 116 22.33 -4.04 18.12
N LEU A 117 21.43 -3.26 17.51
CA LEU A 117 21.04 -3.35 16.11
C LEU A 117 22.01 -2.62 15.16
N GLN A 118 22.98 -1.86 15.70
CA GLN A 118 23.91 -1.02 14.93
C GLN A 118 23.19 0.03 14.07
N LEU A 119 22.08 0.57 14.58
CA LEU A 119 21.29 1.60 13.93
C LEU A 119 21.62 2.97 14.53
N GLU A 120 21.77 3.97 13.67
CA GLU A 120 21.71 5.36 14.10
C GLU A 120 20.24 5.76 14.32
N GLU A 121 19.96 6.68 15.25
CA GLU A 121 18.59 7.04 15.64
C GLU A 121 17.71 7.50 14.46
N TRP A 122 18.29 8.20 13.48
CA TRP A 122 17.55 8.67 12.28
C TRP A 122 17.21 7.54 11.30
N GLN A 123 17.81 6.37 11.44
CA GLN A 123 17.52 5.18 10.62
C GLN A 123 16.39 4.33 11.24
N ALA A 124 16.16 4.47 12.55
CA ALA A 124 15.13 3.73 13.25
C ALA A 124 13.74 4.22 12.83
N LYS A 125 12.83 3.28 12.58
CA LYS A 125 11.41 3.57 12.32
C LYS A 125 10.58 3.75 13.59
N TRP A 126 11.24 3.81 14.74
CA TRP A 126 10.63 3.96 16.06
C TRP A 126 11.37 5.05 16.84
N SER A 127 10.68 5.65 17.79
CA SER A 127 11.21 6.66 18.70
C SER A 127 10.56 6.49 20.07
N VAL A 128 11.13 7.13 21.10
CA VAL A 128 10.50 7.17 22.44
C VAL A 128 9.07 7.70 22.33
N GLU A 129 8.86 8.77 21.57
CA GLU A 129 7.54 9.37 21.41
C GLU A 129 6.57 8.45 20.65
N SER A 130 7.00 7.76 19.59
CA SER A 130 6.10 6.90 18.84
C SER A 130 5.69 5.65 19.63
N ILE A 131 6.61 5.03 20.36
CA ILE A 131 6.29 3.89 21.24
C ILE A 131 5.42 4.33 22.42
N PHE A 132 5.75 5.44 23.06
CA PHE A 132 4.97 5.99 24.18
C PHE A 132 3.53 6.35 23.77
N ASN A 133 3.35 6.87 22.55
CA ASN A 133 2.06 7.22 21.98
C ASN A 133 1.35 6.02 21.30
N LYS A 134 1.76 4.78 21.59
CA LYS A 134 1.12 3.54 21.12
C LYS A 134 1.04 3.43 19.60
N ASP A 135 2.05 3.93 18.87
CA ASP A 135 2.11 3.71 17.43
C ASP A 135 2.45 2.25 17.12
N LEU A 136 1.42 1.48 16.77
CA LEU A 136 1.52 0.07 16.43
C LEU A 136 2.56 -0.18 15.32
N LEU A 137 2.69 0.69 14.32
CA LEU A 137 3.65 0.48 13.24
C LEU A 137 5.09 0.61 13.74
N SER A 138 5.38 1.63 14.54
CA SER A 138 6.68 1.79 15.21
C SER A 138 7.00 0.57 16.07
N THR A 139 6.03 0.10 16.86
CA THR A 139 6.19 -1.09 17.71
C THR A 139 6.47 -2.33 16.89
N LEU A 140 5.74 -2.57 15.79
CA LEU A 140 5.95 -3.72 14.92
C LEU A 140 7.32 -3.68 14.25
N HIS A 141 7.76 -2.51 13.76
CA HIS A 141 9.10 -2.36 13.20
C HIS A 141 10.20 -2.71 14.20
N LEU A 142 10.08 -2.22 15.44
CA LEU A 142 11.00 -2.53 16.52
C LEU A 142 11.05 -4.03 16.82
N LEU A 143 9.88 -4.66 16.99
CA LEU A 143 9.78 -6.08 17.31
C LEU A 143 10.29 -6.98 16.18
N VAL A 144 9.99 -6.65 14.91
CA VAL A 144 10.53 -7.36 13.76
C VAL A 144 12.06 -7.25 13.72
N ALA A 145 12.62 -6.07 13.99
CA ALA A 145 14.07 -5.88 14.01
C ALA A 145 14.74 -6.69 15.14
N LEU A 146 14.13 -6.73 16.33
CA LEU A 146 14.60 -7.56 17.45
C LEU A 146 14.52 -9.05 17.12
N ALA A 147 13.39 -9.51 16.58
CA ALA A 147 13.21 -10.91 16.19
C ALA A 147 14.27 -11.34 15.17
N LYS A 148 14.45 -10.57 14.09
CA LYS A 148 15.47 -10.87 13.06
C LYS A 148 16.89 -10.92 13.62
N ARG A 149 17.21 -10.06 14.60
CA ARG A 149 18.55 -9.98 15.19
C ARG A 149 18.83 -11.13 16.16
N PHE A 150 17.89 -11.43 17.05
CA PHE A 150 18.13 -12.30 18.20
C PHE A 150 17.52 -13.70 18.03
N GLN A 151 16.55 -13.87 17.13
CA GLN A 151 15.93 -15.16 16.83
C GLN A 151 15.67 -15.30 15.32
N PRO A 152 16.72 -15.40 14.48
CA PRO A 152 16.59 -15.46 13.03
C PRO A 152 15.85 -16.71 12.52
N ASP A 153 15.70 -17.74 13.36
CA ASP A 153 14.91 -18.95 13.11
C ASP A 153 13.40 -18.75 13.36
N LEU A 154 12.98 -17.62 13.92
CA LEU A 154 11.56 -17.29 14.08
C LEU A 154 10.89 -17.18 12.70
N SER A 155 9.85 -17.97 12.48
CA SER A 155 9.07 -17.99 11.24
C SER A 155 8.14 -16.77 11.14
N LEU A 156 8.71 -15.60 10.86
CA LEU A 156 7.93 -14.39 10.58
C LEU A 156 7.21 -14.52 9.22
N PRO A 157 5.95 -14.09 9.10
CA PRO A 157 5.25 -14.08 7.83
C PRO A 157 5.97 -13.18 6.83
N THR A 158 6.08 -13.66 5.60
CA THR A 158 6.85 -13.04 4.53
C THR A 158 6.01 -12.00 3.79
N ASN A 159 6.68 -10.94 3.34
CA ASN A 159 6.06 -9.88 2.54
C ASN A 159 4.80 -9.28 3.19
N VAL A 160 4.90 -8.90 4.46
CA VAL A 160 3.85 -8.15 5.16
C VAL A 160 4.03 -6.67 4.80
N GLN A 161 3.06 -6.12 4.10
CA GLN A 161 3.00 -4.72 3.70
C GLN A 161 1.66 -4.13 4.11
N VAL A 162 1.66 -2.86 4.51
CA VAL A 162 0.46 -2.14 4.91
C VAL A 162 0.40 -0.78 4.25
N GLU A 163 -0.79 -0.36 3.86
CA GLU A 163 -1.02 1.02 3.42
C GLU A 163 -1.03 1.92 4.66
N VAL A 164 -0.38 3.07 4.57
CA VAL A 164 -0.28 4.08 5.62
C VAL A 164 -0.70 5.41 5.03
N ILE A 165 -1.58 6.10 5.72
CA ILE A 165 -2.01 7.45 5.33
C ILE A 165 -1.18 8.44 6.14
N THR A 166 -0.35 9.22 5.47
CA THR A 166 0.37 10.34 6.09
C THR A 166 -0.42 11.62 5.87
N ILE A 167 -0.74 12.32 6.96
CA ILE A 167 -1.38 13.63 6.92
C ILE A 167 -0.34 14.67 7.33
N GLU A 168 -0.10 15.64 6.46
CA GLU A 168 0.81 16.76 6.67
C GLU A 168 0.01 18.07 6.71
N SER A 169 0.23 18.87 7.77
CA SER A 169 -0.30 20.24 7.85
C SER A 169 0.55 21.19 7.02
N THR A 170 0.03 21.61 5.87
CA THR A 170 0.67 22.56 4.95
C THR A 170 0.06 23.96 5.09
N LYS A 171 0.74 24.99 4.55
CA LYS A 171 0.21 26.37 4.54
C LYS A 171 -1.15 26.49 3.84
N SER A 172 -1.48 25.57 2.93
CA SER A 172 -2.72 25.53 2.15
C SER A 172 -3.81 24.61 2.72
N GLY A 173 -3.58 23.98 3.88
CA GLY A 173 -4.51 23.01 4.48
C GLY A 173 -3.83 21.67 4.77
N LEU A 174 -4.63 20.61 4.90
CA LEU A 174 -4.13 19.25 5.12
C LEU A 174 -3.82 18.57 3.79
N LYS A 175 -2.61 18.03 3.65
CA LYS A 175 -2.23 17.14 2.53
C LYS A 175 -2.23 15.70 3.05
N SER A 176 -3.01 14.82 2.43
CA SER A 176 -2.96 13.38 2.71
C SER A 176 -2.23 12.65 1.59
N GLU A 177 -1.40 11.68 1.96
CA GLU A 177 -0.66 10.83 1.04
C GLU A 177 -0.75 9.38 1.51
N LYS A 178 -1.01 8.46 0.58
CA LYS A 178 -1.04 7.02 0.83
C LYS A 178 0.31 6.44 0.44
N LEU A 179 0.97 5.79 1.39
CA LEU A 179 2.27 5.14 1.20
C LEU A 179 2.16 3.69 1.65
N VAL A 180 2.85 2.78 0.96
CA VAL A 180 2.94 1.39 1.40
C VAL A 180 4.19 1.24 2.26
N GLU A 181 4.02 0.77 3.50
CA GLU A 181 5.08 0.50 4.45
C GLU A 181 5.30 -1.01 4.58
N GLN A 182 6.53 -1.45 4.27
CA GLN A 182 6.92 -2.85 4.34
C GLN A 182 7.44 -3.20 5.73
N LEU A 183 6.81 -4.18 6.39
CA LEU A 183 7.15 -4.65 7.75
C LEU A 183 8.11 -5.85 7.72
N THR A 184 7.94 -6.79 6.79
CA THR A 184 8.82 -7.97 6.66
C THR A 184 9.41 -8.09 5.26
N GLU A 185 10.54 -8.78 5.16
CA GLU A 185 11.27 -8.96 3.90
C GLU A 185 10.55 -9.94 2.96
N TYR A 186 10.90 -9.87 1.68
CA TYR A 186 10.54 -10.88 0.71
C TYR A 186 11.31 -12.17 1.01
N SER A 187 10.63 -13.31 1.10
CA SER A 187 11.33 -14.59 1.07
C SER A 187 11.92 -14.77 -0.32
N THR A 188 13.22 -15.02 -0.38
CA THR A 188 14.03 -15.14 -1.61
C THR A 188 13.61 -16.28 -2.55
N ASP A 189 12.55 -17.04 -2.26
CA ASP A 189 12.13 -18.16 -3.11
C ASP A 189 10.65 -18.23 -3.49
N LYS A 190 9.73 -17.50 -2.81
CA LYS A 190 8.28 -17.70 -3.05
C LYS A 190 7.38 -16.47 -2.96
N ASP A 191 7.89 -15.33 -2.47
CA ASP A 191 7.07 -14.14 -2.19
C ASP A 191 7.63 -12.85 -2.82
N GLU A 192 8.50 -12.94 -3.84
CA GLU A 192 8.72 -11.76 -4.68
C GLU A 192 7.34 -11.29 -5.18
N PRO A 193 6.96 -10.02 -4.91
CA PRO A 193 5.77 -9.48 -5.54
C PRO A 193 6.07 -9.62 -7.03
N PRO A 194 5.14 -10.10 -7.86
CA PRO A 194 5.43 -10.37 -9.26
C PRO A 194 6.12 -9.12 -9.80
N LYS A 195 7.44 -9.21 -10.04
CA LYS A 195 8.23 -8.06 -10.46
C LYS A 195 7.49 -7.55 -11.66
N ASP A 196 7.09 -6.29 -11.62
CA ASP A 196 6.19 -5.73 -12.61
C ASP A 196 6.71 -6.14 -13.97
N VAL A 197 5.92 -6.93 -14.70
CA VAL A 197 6.34 -7.55 -15.96
C VAL A 197 6.84 -6.47 -16.90
N PHE A 198 6.33 -5.23 -16.78
CA PHE A 198 6.86 -4.09 -17.52
C PHE A 198 8.20 -3.59 -16.99
N ASP A 199 8.47 -3.51 -15.70
CA ASP A 199 9.80 -3.18 -15.17
C ASP A 199 10.85 -4.15 -15.71
N GLU A 200 10.57 -5.46 -15.69
CA GLU A 200 11.48 -6.45 -16.25
C GLU A 200 11.54 -6.40 -17.78
N LEU A 201 10.42 -6.27 -18.48
CA LEU A 201 10.39 -6.18 -19.93
C LEU A 201 11.20 -4.98 -20.44
N PHE A 202 11.06 -3.82 -19.79
CA PHE A 202 11.82 -2.61 -20.12
C PHE A 202 13.31 -2.72 -19.75
N LYS A 203 13.67 -3.48 -18.71
CA LYS A 203 15.08 -3.66 -18.27
C LYS A 203 15.82 -4.75 -19.03
N LEU A 204 15.19 -5.91 -19.20
CA LEU A 204 15.83 -7.16 -19.64
C LEU A 204 15.61 -7.46 -21.12
N ALA A 205 14.53 -6.98 -21.72
CA ALA A 205 14.18 -7.27 -23.11
C ALA A 205 13.53 -6.06 -23.81
N PRO A 206 14.22 -4.91 -23.88
CA PRO A 206 13.69 -3.69 -24.52
C PRO A 206 13.29 -3.92 -25.98
N GLU A 207 13.91 -4.87 -26.68
CA GLU A 207 13.55 -5.29 -28.04
C GLU A 207 12.15 -5.90 -28.12
N LYS A 208 11.69 -6.57 -27.06
CA LYS A 208 10.33 -7.15 -26.99
C LYS A 208 9.27 -6.11 -26.67
N VAL A 209 9.64 -4.95 -26.11
CA VAL A 209 8.69 -3.85 -25.84
C VAL A 209 7.99 -3.43 -27.13
N ASN A 210 8.72 -3.32 -28.24
CA ASN A 210 8.14 -2.94 -29.53
C ASN A 210 7.14 -3.99 -30.05
N ALA A 211 7.45 -5.28 -29.93
CA ALA A 211 6.52 -6.35 -30.30
C ALA A 211 5.24 -6.33 -29.45
N VAL A 212 5.37 -6.04 -28.14
CA VAL A 212 4.22 -5.88 -27.23
C VAL A 212 3.41 -4.64 -27.62
N LYS A 213 4.06 -3.50 -27.92
CA LYS A 213 3.41 -2.29 -28.42
C LYS A 213 2.61 -2.58 -29.69
N GLU A 214 3.19 -3.26 -30.67
CA GLU A 214 2.51 -3.62 -31.93
C GLU A 214 1.29 -4.52 -31.69
N ALA A 215 1.42 -5.54 -30.82
CA ALA A 215 0.30 -6.41 -30.47
C ALA A 215 -0.86 -5.63 -29.80
N ILE A 216 -0.52 -4.71 -28.88
CA ILE A 216 -1.50 -3.84 -28.21
C ILE A 216 -2.14 -2.87 -29.21
N VAL A 217 -1.37 -2.22 -30.09
CA VAL A 217 -1.91 -1.33 -31.14
C VAL A 217 -2.91 -2.07 -32.01
N ASN A 218 -2.57 -3.27 -32.46
CA ASN A 218 -3.46 -4.09 -33.28
C ASN A 218 -4.75 -4.45 -32.54
N PHE A 219 -4.64 -4.85 -31.26
CA PHE A 219 -5.79 -5.13 -30.41
C PHE A 219 -6.68 -3.89 -30.22
N VAL A 220 -6.09 -2.75 -29.86
CA VAL A 220 -6.80 -1.48 -29.66
C VAL A 220 -7.54 -1.08 -30.93
N ASN A 221 -6.87 -1.09 -32.08
CA ASN A 221 -7.46 -0.72 -33.37
C ASN A 221 -8.59 -1.69 -33.76
N GLN A 222 -8.44 -2.98 -33.51
CA GLN A 222 -9.52 -3.95 -33.76
C GLN A 222 -10.78 -3.65 -32.93
N LYS A 223 -10.61 -3.20 -31.68
CA LYS A 223 -11.74 -2.89 -30.79
C LYS A 223 -12.38 -1.54 -31.11
N LEU A 224 -11.56 -0.56 -31.49
CA LEU A 224 -11.98 0.79 -31.84
C LEU A 224 -12.52 0.95 -33.27
N ASP A 225 -12.34 -0.05 -34.14
CA ASP A 225 -12.81 -0.04 -35.54
C ASP A 225 -14.30 0.34 -35.66
N ARG A 226 -15.14 -0.19 -34.76
CA ARG A 226 -16.59 0.12 -34.71
C ARG A 226 -16.90 1.59 -34.39
N LEU A 227 -15.96 2.30 -33.77
CA LEU A 227 -16.08 3.72 -33.43
C LEU A 227 -15.45 4.62 -34.51
N GLY A 228 -14.83 4.04 -35.55
CA GLY A 228 -14.09 4.79 -36.57
C GLY A 228 -12.82 5.45 -36.03
N LEU A 229 -12.28 4.96 -34.92
CA LEU A 229 -11.08 5.48 -34.29
C LEU A 229 -9.88 4.57 -34.59
N SER A 230 -8.70 5.17 -34.74
CA SER A 230 -7.45 4.44 -34.88
C SER A 230 -6.32 5.11 -34.08
N VAL A 231 -5.46 4.27 -33.54
CA VAL A 231 -4.29 4.62 -32.75
C VAL A 231 -3.05 4.15 -33.48
N GLN A 232 -2.10 5.06 -33.64
CA GLN A 232 -0.77 4.82 -34.22
C GLN A 232 0.32 4.94 -33.16
N ASN A 233 0.14 5.84 -32.18
CA ASN A 233 1.12 6.09 -31.12
C ASN A 233 0.47 5.92 -29.73
N LEU A 234 0.77 4.79 -29.09
CA LEU A 234 0.31 4.49 -27.73
C LEU A 234 0.83 5.48 -26.69
N ASP A 235 2.02 6.06 -26.90
CA ASP A 235 2.69 6.89 -25.90
C ASP A 235 2.00 8.27 -25.74
N THR A 236 1.25 8.72 -26.74
CA THR A 236 0.67 10.07 -26.75
C THR A 236 -0.85 10.11 -26.86
N GLN A 237 -1.46 9.18 -27.60
CA GLN A 237 -2.89 9.27 -27.95
C GLN A 237 -3.85 8.90 -26.81
N PHE A 238 -3.34 8.35 -25.71
CA PHE A 238 -4.14 8.02 -24.52
C PHE A 238 -4.05 9.07 -23.40
N ALA A 239 -3.16 10.05 -23.53
CA ALA A 239 -2.83 10.99 -22.45
C ALA A 239 -4.00 11.90 -22.06
N ASP A 240 -4.96 12.12 -22.96
CA ASP A 240 -6.15 12.93 -22.72
C ASP A 240 -7.33 12.14 -22.12
N GLY A 241 -7.15 10.83 -21.96
CA GLY A 241 -8.13 9.88 -21.42
C GLY A 241 -9.32 9.55 -22.34
N VAL A 242 -9.53 10.26 -23.45
CA VAL A 242 -10.73 10.09 -24.30
C VAL A 242 -10.73 8.72 -24.97
N ILE A 243 -9.64 8.39 -25.66
CA ILE A 243 -9.51 7.08 -26.33
C ILE A 243 -9.55 5.95 -25.30
N LEU A 244 -8.99 6.16 -24.11
CA LEU A 244 -8.99 5.16 -23.05
C LEU A 244 -10.42 4.86 -22.57
N LEU A 245 -11.20 5.89 -22.25
CA LEU A 245 -12.59 5.77 -21.83
C LEU A 245 -13.45 5.09 -22.90
N LEU A 246 -13.31 5.48 -24.16
CA LEU A 246 -14.04 4.87 -25.28
C LEU A 246 -13.65 3.41 -25.49
N LEU A 247 -12.37 3.07 -25.35
CA LEU A 247 -11.88 1.70 -25.41
C LEU A 247 -12.47 0.85 -24.27
N ILE A 248 -12.47 1.36 -23.03
CA ILE A 248 -13.04 0.67 -21.87
C ILE A 248 -14.54 0.41 -22.08
N GLY A 249 -15.31 1.44 -22.44
CA GLY A 249 -16.75 1.28 -22.70
C GLY A 249 -17.03 0.26 -23.80
N GLN A 250 -16.24 0.27 -24.87
CA GLN A 250 -16.35 -0.70 -25.97
C GLN A 250 -15.99 -2.13 -25.56
N LEU A 251 -15.03 -2.30 -24.66
CA LEU A 251 -14.58 -3.60 -24.18
C LEU A 251 -15.54 -4.22 -23.14
N GLU A 252 -16.04 -3.40 -22.22
CA GLU A 252 -16.94 -3.84 -21.15
C GLU A 252 -18.42 -3.77 -21.56
N GLY A 253 -18.74 -3.19 -22.71
CA GLY A 253 -20.08 -3.20 -23.29
C GLY A 253 -21.04 -2.18 -22.70
N PHE A 254 -20.53 -1.08 -22.13
CA PHE A 254 -21.32 0.03 -21.62
C PHE A 254 -21.01 1.35 -22.34
N PHE A 255 -21.96 2.28 -22.27
CA PHE A 255 -21.80 3.61 -22.83
C PHE A 255 -21.57 4.62 -21.71
N LEU A 256 -20.48 5.38 -21.78
CA LEU A 256 -20.21 6.49 -20.87
C LEU A 256 -21.03 7.71 -21.29
N HIS A 257 -21.79 8.27 -20.35
CA HIS A 257 -22.53 9.49 -20.62
C HIS A 257 -21.56 10.64 -20.91
N LEU A 258 -21.81 11.42 -21.97
CA LEU A 258 -20.98 12.58 -22.35
C LEU A 258 -20.89 13.69 -21.29
N LYS A 259 -21.64 13.57 -20.19
CA LYS A 259 -21.55 14.48 -19.04
C LYS A 259 -20.48 14.06 -18.02
N GLU A 260 -20.02 12.81 -18.09
CA GLU A 260 -19.08 12.22 -17.12
C GLU A 260 -17.62 12.50 -17.49
N PHE A 261 -17.33 12.79 -18.76
CA PHE A 261 -15.99 13.04 -19.25
C PHE A 261 -15.96 14.13 -20.32
N TYR A 262 -14.80 14.74 -20.52
CA TYR A 262 -14.59 15.77 -21.54
C TYR A 262 -14.22 15.09 -22.86
N LEU A 263 -15.08 15.19 -23.87
CA LEU A 263 -14.82 14.62 -25.20
C LEU A 263 -13.69 15.35 -25.96
N THR A 264 -13.47 16.63 -25.63
CA THR A 264 -12.42 17.48 -26.22
C THR A 264 -11.71 18.21 -25.08
N PRO A 265 -10.90 17.51 -24.27
CA PRO A 265 -10.25 18.11 -23.11
C PRO A 265 -9.24 19.18 -23.56
N ASN A 266 -9.38 20.40 -23.05
CA ASN A 266 -8.58 21.57 -23.42
C ASN A 266 -7.65 22.04 -22.30
N SER A 267 -7.63 21.35 -21.15
CA SER A 267 -6.77 21.67 -20.02
C SER A 267 -6.20 20.41 -19.36
N PRO A 268 -5.03 20.49 -18.69
CA PRO A 268 -4.48 19.36 -17.93
C PRO A 268 -5.44 18.80 -16.88
N ALA A 269 -6.28 19.66 -16.29
CA ALA A 269 -7.28 19.24 -15.32
C ALA A 269 -8.39 18.38 -15.96
N GLU A 270 -8.84 18.73 -17.17
CA GLU A 270 -9.82 17.93 -17.92
C GLU A 270 -9.23 16.59 -18.38
N MET A 271 -7.96 16.57 -18.80
CA MET A 271 -7.24 15.33 -19.12
C MET A 271 -7.11 14.43 -17.89
N LEU A 272 -6.70 15.00 -16.76
CA LEU A 272 -6.56 14.28 -15.49
C LEU A 272 -7.90 13.73 -15.01
N HIS A 273 -8.98 14.48 -15.15
CA HIS A 273 -10.35 14.03 -14.87
C HIS A 273 -10.71 12.79 -15.69
N ASN A 274 -10.53 12.84 -17.02
CA ASN A 274 -10.83 11.72 -17.91
C ASN A 274 -10.00 10.46 -17.57
N VAL A 275 -8.70 10.62 -17.33
CA VAL A 275 -7.81 9.51 -16.97
C VAL A 275 -8.16 8.93 -15.59
N THR A 276 -8.49 9.78 -14.62
CA THR A 276 -8.90 9.33 -13.28
C THR A 276 -10.16 8.48 -13.37
N LEU A 277 -11.17 8.97 -14.09
CA LEU A 277 -12.40 8.22 -14.36
C LEU A 277 -12.11 6.87 -15.03
N ALA A 278 -11.23 6.84 -16.04
CA ALA A 278 -10.83 5.62 -16.71
C ALA A 278 -10.19 4.60 -15.75
N LEU A 279 -9.30 5.07 -14.87
CA LEU A 279 -8.64 4.21 -13.89
C LEU A 279 -9.59 3.72 -12.78
N GLU A 280 -10.57 4.53 -12.39
CA GLU A 280 -11.63 4.13 -11.46
C GLU A 280 -12.48 3.00 -12.06
N LEU A 281 -12.93 3.12 -13.31
CA LEU A 281 -13.67 2.08 -14.02
C LEU A 281 -12.88 0.75 -14.11
N LEU A 282 -11.55 0.82 -14.19
CA LEU A 282 -10.69 -0.37 -14.24
C LEU A 282 -10.43 -0.99 -12.86
N LYS A 283 -10.43 -0.18 -11.79
CA LYS A 283 -10.26 -0.67 -10.42
C LYS A 283 -11.44 -1.55 -10.01
N ASP A 284 -12.66 -1.13 -10.34
CA ASP A 284 -13.87 -1.89 -10.04
C ASP A 284 -13.88 -3.27 -10.72
N GLU A 285 -13.20 -3.39 -11.86
CA GLU A 285 -13.06 -4.63 -12.64
C GLU A 285 -11.85 -5.50 -12.24
N GLY A 286 -11.05 -5.09 -11.25
CA GLY A 286 -9.86 -5.83 -10.80
C GLY A 286 -8.73 -5.93 -11.84
N LEU A 287 -8.68 -4.99 -12.80
CA LEU A 287 -7.80 -5.05 -13.97
C LEU A 287 -6.37 -4.55 -13.75
N LEU A 288 -6.13 -3.80 -12.67
CA LEU A 288 -4.85 -3.17 -12.39
C LEU A 288 -4.18 -3.89 -11.21
N SER A 289 -3.19 -4.74 -11.52
CA SER A 289 -2.38 -5.44 -10.51
C SER A 289 -1.40 -4.52 -9.77
N CYS A 290 -1.06 -3.37 -10.36
CA CYS A 290 -0.20 -2.36 -9.77
C CYS A 290 -0.89 -0.99 -9.88
N PRO A 291 -0.86 -0.15 -8.82
CA PRO A 291 -1.44 1.18 -8.88
C PRO A 291 -0.75 2.02 -9.96
N VAL A 292 -1.55 2.62 -10.84
CA VAL A 292 -1.10 3.58 -11.85
C VAL A 292 -1.60 4.97 -11.44
N SER A 293 -0.70 5.95 -11.38
CA SER A 293 -1.08 7.34 -11.13
C SER A 293 -1.74 7.92 -12.39
N PRO A 294 -2.88 8.61 -12.26
CA PRO A 294 -3.50 9.32 -13.39
C PRO A 294 -2.54 10.34 -14.01
N GLU A 295 -1.73 11.01 -13.19
CA GLU A 295 -0.74 11.99 -13.64
C GLU A 295 0.31 11.38 -14.57
N ASP A 296 0.74 10.13 -14.32
CA ASP A 296 1.72 9.45 -15.18
C ASP A 296 1.20 9.31 -16.62
N ILE A 297 -0.07 8.94 -16.79
CA ILE A 297 -0.68 8.78 -18.12
C ILE A 297 -0.85 10.15 -18.79
N VAL A 298 -1.31 11.16 -18.06
CA VAL A 298 -1.43 12.55 -18.57
C VAL A 298 -0.07 13.09 -19.01
N ASN A 299 1.00 12.77 -18.28
CA ASN A 299 2.37 13.14 -18.57
C ASN A 299 3.06 12.24 -19.61
N LYS A 300 2.32 11.34 -20.27
CA LYS A 300 2.81 10.48 -21.36
C LYS A 300 3.89 9.50 -20.91
N ASP A 301 3.80 9.00 -19.68
CA ASP A 301 4.66 7.90 -19.23
C ASP A 301 4.27 6.61 -19.96
N ALA A 302 5.12 6.21 -20.91
CA ALA A 302 4.89 5.06 -21.78
C ALA A 302 4.67 3.76 -20.97
N LYS A 303 5.33 3.63 -19.82
CA LYS A 303 5.26 2.43 -18.98
C LYS A 303 3.90 2.32 -18.29
N SER A 304 3.42 3.40 -17.69
CA SER A 304 2.08 3.49 -17.09
C SER A 304 0.97 3.31 -18.11
N THR A 305 1.07 3.92 -19.30
CA THR A 305 0.08 3.69 -20.37
C THR A 305 0.08 2.23 -20.84
N LEU A 306 1.25 1.64 -21.09
CA LEU A 306 1.35 0.24 -21.51
C LEU A 306 0.82 -0.74 -20.48
N ARG A 307 1.07 -0.48 -19.19
CA ARG A 307 0.58 -1.31 -18.09
C ARG A 307 -0.94 -1.41 -18.11
N VAL A 308 -1.63 -0.28 -18.27
CA VAL A 308 -3.09 -0.22 -18.36
C VAL A 308 -3.60 -0.97 -19.59
N LEU A 309 -3.03 -0.68 -20.77
CA LEU A 309 -3.48 -1.29 -22.02
C LEU A 309 -3.22 -2.80 -22.08
N TYR A 310 -2.13 -3.26 -21.47
CA TYR A 310 -1.83 -4.68 -21.38
C TYR A 310 -2.77 -5.42 -20.44
N GLY A 311 -3.17 -4.81 -19.31
CA GLY A 311 -4.22 -5.36 -18.44
C GLY A 311 -5.52 -5.60 -19.22
N LEU A 312 -5.94 -4.61 -20.01
CA LEU A 312 -7.08 -4.73 -20.92
C LEU A 312 -6.87 -5.82 -21.98
N PHE A 313 -5.70 -5.85 -22.63
CA PHE A 313 -5.35 -6.87 -23.63
C PHE A 313 -5.45 -8.28 -23.03
N CYS A 314 -4.85 -8.53 -21.87
CA CYS A 314 -4.86 -9.85 -21.24
C CYS A 314 -6.27 -10.31 -20.86
N LYS A 315 -7.07 -9.46 -20.20
CA LYS A 315 -8.45 -9.81 -19.83
C LYS A 315 -9.28 -10.21 -21.05
N HIS A 316 -9.17 -9.44 -22.13
CA HIS A 316 -10.06 -9.60 -23.30
C HIS A 316 -9.54 -10.57 -24.36
N THR A 317 -8.24 -10.88 -24.39
CA THR A 317 -7.70 -11.94 -25.24
C THR A 317 -7.83 -13.32 -24.59
N GLN A 318 -7.71 -13.43 -23.27
CA GLN A 318 -7.91 -14.70 -22.55
C GLN A 318 -9.39 -15.11 -22.51
N LYS A 319 -10.33 -14.15 -22.35
CA LYS A 319 -11.78 -14.44 -22.47
C LYS A 319 -12.16 -15.01 -23.84
N ALA A 320 -11.61 -14.44 -24.92
CA ALA A 320 -11.88 -14.93 -26.28
C ALA A 320 -11.43 -16.39 -26.52
N HIS A 321 -10.47 -16.88 -25.73
CA HIS A 321 -10.00 -18.27 -25.81
C HIS A 321 -10.87 -19.26 -25.03
N ARG A 322 -11.62 -18.78 -24.02
CA ARG A 322 -12.57 -19.60 -23.24
C ARG A 322 -13.93 -19.74 -23.93
N ASP A 323 -14.42 -18.71 -24.61
CA ASP A 323 -15.71 -18.76 -25.31
C ASP A 323 -15.67 -19.58 -26.62
N ARG A 324 -14.50 -20.06 -27.03
CA ARG A 324 -14.30 -20.83 -28.28
C ARG A 324 -14.29 -22.36 -28.10
N THR A 325 -14.46 -22.90 -26.89
CA THR A 325 -14.64 -24.35 -26.72
C THR A 325 -16.06 -24.77 -27.13
N PRO A 326 -16.24 -25.60 -28.17
CA PRO A 326 -17.57 -26.03 -28.58
C PRO A 326 -18.15 -26.99 -27.52
N HIS A 327 -19.33 -26.64 -27.02
CA HIS A 327 -20.22 -27.56 -26.32
C HIS A 327 -20.50 -28.79 -27.19
N GLY A 328 -20.20 -29.97 -26.66
CA GLY A 328 -20.92 -31.24 -26.87
C GLY A 328 -21.15 -31.71 -28.30
N ALA A 329 -20.37 -32.71 -28.74
CA ALA A 329 -20.89 -33.67 -29.69
C ALA A 329 -21.77 -34.68 -28.93
N PRO A 330 -23.03 -34.92 -29.33
CA PRO A 330 -23.84 -35.97 -28.75
C PRO A 330 -23.41 -37.32 -29.35
N ASN A 331 -23.32 -38.35 -28.51
CA ASN A 331 -23.53 -39.74 -28.95
C ASN A 331 -25.01 -40.08 -28.81
#